data_AF-A0A434KUG9-F1
#
_entry.id   AF-A0A434KUG9-F1
#
_cell.length_a   1.000
_cell.length_b   1.000
_cell.length_c   1.000
_cell.angle_alpha   90.00
_cell.angle_beta   90.00
_cell.angle_gamma   90.00
#
_symmetry.space_group_name_H-M   'P 1'
#
loop_
_entity.id
_entity.type
_entity.pdbx_description
1 polymer ?
#
loop_
_entity_poly.entity_id
_entity_poly.type
_entity_poly.pdbx_seq_one_letter_code
_entity_poly.pdbx_strand_id
1 'polypeptide(L)' 'MLRSSLALLASLAVALPTAAFAATPQSFKGEYTVSILGLSVAKATFSSSYEGDTYSIDGSVSSA' A
#
# COMPACT_ATOMS: atom_id res chain seq x y z
N MET A 1 -0.24 -19.66 43.99
CA MET A 1 -0.12 -20.16 42.60
C MET A 1 -0.58 -19.11 41.57
N LEU A 2 -1.73 -18.44 41.77
CA LEU A 2 -2.26 -17.42 40.84
C LEU A 2 -1.30 -16.25 40.52
N ARG A 3 -0.52 -15.79 41.51
CA ARG A 3 0.48 -14.72 41.36
C ARG A 3 1.65 -15.09 40.44
N SER A 4 2.05 -16.37 40.43
CA SER A 4 3.14 -16.86 39.60
C SER A 4 2.72 -17.00 38.14
N SER A 5 1.47 -17.40 37.91
CA SER A 5 0.88 -17.46 36.58
C SER A 5 0.73 -16.08 35.94
N LEU A 6 0.34 -15.06 36.72
CA LEU A 6 0.30 -13.67 36.23
C LEU A 6 1.70 -13.15 35.87
N ALA A 7 2.72 -13.46 36.67
CA ALA A 7 4.09 -13.05 36.38
C ALA A 7 4.61 -13.67 35.07
N LEU A 8 4.29 -14.94 34.82
CA LEU A 8 4.67 -15.63 33.59
C LEU A 8 3.94 -15.05 32.37
N LEU A 9 2.64 -14.76 32.47
CA LEU A 9 1.85 -14.12 31.41
C LEU A 9 2.35 -12.71 31.09
N ALA A 10 2.73 -11.94 32.11
CA ALA A 10 3.29 -10.60 31.92
C ALA A 10 4.64 -10.63 31.19
N SER A 11 5.49 -11.62 31.49
CA SER A 11 6.77 -11.80 30.78
C SER A 11 6.59 -12.19 29.32
N LEU A 12 5.54 -12.97 29.01
CA LEU A 12 5.25 -13.38 27.63
C LEU A 12 4.71 -12.21 26.79
N ALA A 13 3.94 -11.29 27.39
CA ALA A 13 3.41 -10.11 26.69
C ALA A 13 4.50 -9.11 26.25
N VAL A 14 5.61 -9.02 26.99
CA VAL A 14 6.76 -8.15 26.64
C VAL A 14 7.67 -8.77 25.58
N ALA A 15 7.66 -10.10 25.44
CA ALA A 15 8.50 -10.80 24.48
C ALA A 15 7.94 -10.81 23.04
N LEU A 16 6.70 -10.36 22.83
CA LEU A 16 6.17 -10.22 21.48
C LEU A 16 6.90 -9.06 20.80
N PRO A 17 7.61 -9.29 19.68
CA PRO A 17 8.08 -8.19 18.85
C PRO A 17 6.84 -7.42 18.40
N THR A 18 6.70 -6.18 18.84
CA THR A 18 5.83 -5.23 18.15
C THR A 18 6.45 -5.02 16.78
N ALA A 19 6.06 -5.86 15.82
CA ALA A 19 6.38 -5.66 14.42
C ALA A 19 5.70 -4.36 13.99
N ALA A 20 6.43 -3.25 14.14
CA ALA A 20 6.12 -2.02 13.47
C ALA A 20 6.36 -2.30 11.99
N PHE A 21 5.31 -2.69 11.28
CA PHE A 21 5.33 -2.72 9.83
C PHE A 21 5.45 -1.26 9.38
N ALA A 22 6.67 -0.82 9.11
CA ALA A 22 6.86 0.39 8.31
C ALA A 22 6.15 0.13 6.97
N ALA A 23 5.22 1.00 6.59
CA ALA A 23 4.57 0.92 5.29
C ALA A 23 5.68 0.95 4.23
N THR A 24 5.90 -0.19 3.56
CA THR A 24 6.85 -0.26 2.46
C THR A 24 6.33 0.64 1.34
N PRO A 25 7.21 1.40 0.65
CA PRO A 25 6.80 2.22 -0.47
C PRO A 25 6.02 1.37 -1.47
N GLN A 26 4.71 1.61 -1.58
CA GLN A 26 3.84 0.86 -2.47
C GLN A 26 3.58 1.72 -3.69
N SER A 27 4.18 1.32 -4.82
CA SER A 27 3.96 1.97 -6.10
C SER A 27 3.03 1.11 -6.96
N PHE A 28 1.97 1.73 -7.47
CA PHE A 28 1.02 1.13 -8.40
C PHE A 28 1.03 1.93 -9.70
N LYS A 29 1.12 1.23 -10.84
CA LYS A 29 1.06 1.84 -12.16
C LYS A 29 -0.14 1.28 -12.93
N GLY A 30 -1.01 2.18 -13.38
CA GLY A 30 -2.17 1.87 -14.21
C GLY A 30 -1.98 2.40 -15.62
N GLU A 31 -2.22 1.56 -16.62
CA GLU A 31 -2.28 1.95 -18.03
C GLU A 31 -3.66 1.59 -18.58
N TYR A 32 -4.37 2.58 -19.13
CA TYR A 32 -5.71 2.41 -19.66
C TYR A 32 -5.77 2.92 -21.09
N THR A 33 -6.45 2.17 -21.95
CA THR A 33 -6.71 2.56 -23.34
C THR A 33 -8.21 2.55 -23.58
N VAL A 34 -8.73 3.62 -24.17
CA VAL A 34 -10.11 3.70 -24.64
C VAL A 34 -10.11 3.46 -26.13
N SER A 35 -10.88 2.45 -26.55
CA SER A 35 -10.98 2.05 -27.96
C SER A 35 -12.43 2.12 -28.44
N ILE A 36 -12.63 2.66 -29.65
CA ILE A 36 -13.92 2.65 -30.36
C ILE A 36 -13.75 1.80 -31.61
N LEU A 37 -14.53 0.71 -31.72
CA LEU A 37 -14.47 -0.21 -32.86
C LEU A 37 -13.05 -0.78 -33.13
N GLY A 38 -12.22 -0.90 -32.09
CA GLY A 38 -10.83 -1.36 -32.21
C GLY A 38 -9.80 -0.26 -32.48
N LEU A 39 -10.23 0.99 -32.69
CA LEU A 39 -9.33 2.15 -32.83
C LEU A 39 -9.12 2.81 -31.46
N SER A 40 -7.87 2.96 -31.06
CA SER A 40 -7.52 3.68 -29.82
C SER A 40 -7.79 5.17 -30.00
N VAL A 41 -8.65 5.73 -29.15
CA VAL A 41 -9.05 7.16 -29.18
C VAL A 41 -8.49 7.95 -28.01
N ALA A 42 -8.19 7.28 -26.91
CA ALA A 42 -7.53 7.90 -25.77
C ALA A 42 -6.65 6.90 -25.01
N LYS A 43 -5.57 7.41 -24.43
CA LYS A 43 -4.69 6.68 -23.53
C LYS A 43 -4.53 7.46 -22.23
N ALA A 44 -4.62 6.76 -21.12
CA ALA A 44 -4.35 7.29 -19.79
C ALA A 44 -3.26 6.45 -19.12
N THR A 45 -2.28 7.12 -18.53
CA THR A 45 -1.21 6.48 -17.76
C THR A 45 -1.13 7.18 -16.42
N PHE A 46 -1.12 6.44 -15.34
CA PHE A 46 -0.82 7.03 -14.03
C PHE A 46 0.02 6.10 -13.17
N SER A 47 0.82 6.70 -12.31
CA SER A 47 1.63 6.06 -11.29
C SER A 47 1.24 6.68 -9.97
N SER A 48 0.83 5.86 -9.02
CA SER A 48 0.57 6.28 -7.65
C SER A 48 1.59 5.65 -6.73
N SER A 49 2.21 6.44 -5.85
CA SER A 49 3.10 5.96 -4.80
C SER A 49 2.56 6.30 -3.43
N TYR A 50 2.74 5.37 -2.50
CA TYR A 50 2.43 5.54 -1.09
C TYR A 50 3.72 5.46 -0.29
N GLU A 51 4.14 6.57 0.31
CA GLU A 51 5.34 6.68 1.16
C GLU A 51 4.93 7.16 2.57
N GLY A 52 4.77 6.20 3.50
CA GLY A 52 4.39 6.48 4.87
C GLY A 52 2.97 7.07 4.99
N ASP A 53 2.88 8.39 5.13
CA ASP A 53 1.61 9.14 5.20
C ASP A 53 1.35 9.99 3.95
N THR A 54 2.25 9.94 2.97
CA THR A 54 2.15 10.72 1.74
C THR A 54 1.66 9.85 0.59
N TYR A 55 0.62 10.32 -0.09
CA TYR A 55 0.10 9.70 -1.30
C TYR A 55 0.31 10.66 -2.48
N SER A 56 1.11 10.23 -3.48
CA SER A 56 1.34 10.99 -4.71
C SER A 56 0.75 10.24 -5.90
N ILE A 57 0.16 11.00 -6.83
CA ILE A 57 -0.31 10.48 -8.12
C ILE A 57 0.24 11.38 -9.22
N ASP A 58 0.96 10.76 -10.15
CA ASP A 58 1.46 11.39 -11.37
C ASP A 58 0.86 10.68 -12.58
N GLY A 59 0.36 11.44 -13.56
CA GLY A 59 -0.27 10.82 -14.72
C GLY A 59 -0.43 11.75 -15.91
N SER A 60 -0.73 11.15 -17.06
CA SER A 60 -0.99 11.84 -18.32
C SER A 60 -2.17 11.21 -19.05
N VAL A 61 -2.93 12.06 -19.73
CA VAL A 61 -4.02 11.69 -20.62
C VAL A 61 -3.73 12.29 -22.00
N SER A 62 -3.90 11.48 -23.04
CA SER A 62 -3.79 11.89 -24.43
C SER A 62 -4.95 11.33 -25.24
N SER A 63 -5.53 12.15 -26.11
CA SER A 63 -6.56 11.77 -27.08
C SER A 63 -6.11 12.08 -28.51
N ALA A 64 -6.60 11.30 -29.48
CA ALA A 64 -6.35 11.49 -30.91
C ALA A 64 -7.26 12.56 -31.54
#